data_AF-A0A9X5ASE7-F1
#
_entry.id   AF-A0A9X5ASE7-F1
#
_cell.length_a   1.000
_cell.length_b   1.000
_cell.length_c   1.000
_cell.angle_alpha   90.00
_cell.angle_beta   90.00
_cell.angle_gamma   90.00
#
_symmetry.space_group_name_H-M   'P 1'
#
loop_
_entity.id
_entity.type
_entity.pdbx_description
1 polymer ?
#
loop_
_entity_poly.entity_id
_entity_poly.type
_entity_poly.pdbx_seq_one_letter_code
_entity_poly.pdbx_strand_id
1 'polypeptide(L)'
;MACTSTSHTEPARRLARGDSDRRSDPHRHRPPSPRLPSAPRRSARSDLMIIDISCYPTNLVDLAWRHDGEPFTGERLLAMMDGPYWVNGKPRRVDKAFIQPPQGNTLYTDGVLEKAGRAGIDEYMAYTLEMTRKYPDRFIGCFVYNPRYGVQNGVEAIERYVKEHGFKMVQFQANMHCYRPDRAKDWLRPALQKCAELGVLVKVHTGDGPYSIPNEWTPIMYEFRTVNFIMAHFGVQTGGVYCFEPFQLAMDNDNVFCESGWCLQSRIVEFSKDLPKHKILFGTDTPPNEPGMWLRHLEVLCTEPPQGLNLDEDTLEDYFGNNVARMIGLAPTAPPRTREEAEAYLAACKQRDAA
;
A
#
# COMPACT_ATOMS: atom_id res chain seq x y z
N MET A 1 29.58 16.94 40.12
CA MET A 1 30.65 16.34 40.95
C MET A 1 31.21 15.16 40.20
N ALA A 2 32.54 15.08 40.14
CA ALA A 2 33.32 14.15 39.35
C ALA A 2 33.74 12.90 40.16
N CYS A 3 34.21 11.89 39.42
CA CYS A 3 35.20 10.85 39.81
C CYS A 3 34.75 9.79 40.84
N THR A 4 35.14 8.51 40.81
CA THR A 4 36.17 7.80 40.00
C THR A 4 36.03 6.27 40.11
N SER A 5 36.34 5.61 38.99
CA SER A 5 36.96 4.29 38.77
C SER A 5 37.60 3.51 39.95
N THR A 6 37.56 2.17 39.85
CA THR A 6 38.74 1.31 40.06
C THR A 6 38.81 0.19 39.02
N SER A 7 40.04 -0.05 38.61
CA SER A 7 40.56 -0.89 37.53
C SER A 7 41.10 -2.22 38.05
N HIS A 8 41.04 -3.29 37.24
CA HIS A 8 42.03 -4.36 37.27
C HIS A 8 42.36 -4.87 35.87
N THR A 9 43.66 -4.84 35.55
CA THR A 9 44.33 -5.37 34.37
C THR A 9 45.58 -6.10 34.83
N GLU A 10 45.88 -7.28 34.27
CA GLU A 10 47.22 -7.83 33.93
C GLU A 10 47.15 -9.36 33.61
N PRO A 11 48.14 -10.02 32.97
CA PRO A 11 48.58 -9.78 31.59
C PRO A 11 48.85 -11.08 30.75
N ALA A 12 49.14 -10.82 29.46
CA ALA A 12 49.74 -11.60 28.37
C ALA A 12 50.32 -13.03 28.57
N ARG A 13 50.12 -13.86 27.52
CA ARG A 13 51.16 -14.79 27.03
C ARG A 13 51.30 -14.74 25.50
N ARG A 14 52.55 -14.48 25.09
CA ARG A 14 53.12 -14.51 23.75
C ARG A 14 53.72 -15.90 23.51
N LEU A 15 53.59 -16.49 22.32
CA LEU A 15 54.55 -17.47 21.81
C LEU A 15 54.75 -17.24 20.31
N ALA A 16 56.00 -17.41 19.89
CA ALA A 16 56.60 -16.88 18.68
C ALA A 16 56.95 -17.97 17.65
N ARG A 17 56.86 -17.57 16.37
CA ARG A 17 57.72 -17.90 15.20
C ARG A 17 57.97 -19.37 14.81
N GLY A 18 57.70 -19.65 13.53
CA GLY A 18 58.37 -20.64 12.71
C GLY A 18 58.24 -20.25 11.22
N ASP A 19 59.38 -20.04 10.57
CA ASP A 19 59.52 -19.66 9.15
C ASP A 19 59.87 -20.92 8.32
N SER A 20 59.75 -20.79 6.99
CA SER A 20 60.01 -21.74 5.90
C SER A 20 58.89 -22.74 5.56
N ASP A 21 58.27 -22.60 4.38
CA ASP A 21 58.82 -23.25 3.19
C ASP A 21 58.17 -22.77 1.88
N ARG A 22 59.00 -22.61 0.86
CA ARG A 22 58.62 -22.18 -0.49
C ARG A 22 57.82 -23.27 -1.19
N ARG A 23 56.59 -22.97 -1.64
CA ARG A 23 55.93 -23.74 -2.71
C ARG A 23 55.26 -22.80 -3.73
N SER A 24 55.53 -23.16 -4.98
CA SER A 24 55.26 -22.48 -6.25
C SER A 24 53.78 -22.19 -6.52
N ASP A 25 53.51 -20.97 -6.98
CA ASP A 25 52.24 -20.49 -7.54
C ASP A 25 51.97 -21.16 -8.92
N PRO A 26 50.87 -21.92 -9.09
CA PRO A 26 50.55 -22.58 -10.36
C PRO A 26 49.59 -21.77 -11.27
N HIS A 27 49.43 -20.46 -11.05
CA HIS A 27 48.46 -19.66 -11.82
C HIS A 27 49.09 -18.52 -12.64
N ARG A 28 49.99 -18.88 -13.57
CA ARG A 28 50.26 -18.05 -14.75
C ARG A 28 49.72 -18.75 -16.00
N HIS A 29 48.94 -17.97 -16.77
CA HIS A 29 48.25 -18.29 -18.03
C HIS A 29 46.76 -18.68 -17.89
N ARG A 30 45.91 -17.67 -17.66
CA ARG A 30 44.52 -17.66 -18.16
C ARG A 30 44.45 -16.74 -19.39
N PRO A 31 43.84 -17.15 -20.52
CA PRO A 31 43.59 -16.26 -21.64
C PRO A 31 42.52 -15.22 -21.26
N PRO A 32 42.49 -14.04 -21.92
CA PRO A 32 41.51 -13.01 -21.60
C PRO A 32 40.10 -13.51 -21.92
N SER A 33 39.18 -13.34 -20.97
CA SER A 33 37.76 -13.62 -21.14
C SER A 33 37.21 -12.79 -22.31
N PRO A 34 36.33 -13.35 -23.17
CA PRO A 34 35.68 -12.56 -24.20
C PRO A 34 34.89 -11.44 -23.55
N ARG A 35 35.10 -10.19 -24.01
CA ARG A 35 34.32 -9.03 -23.58
C ARG A 35 32.87 -9.31 -23.95
N LEU A 36 32.01 -9.42 -22.93
CA LEU A 36 30.57 -9.40 -23.11
C LEU A 36 30.20 -8.11 -23.86
N PRO A 37 29.31 -8.17 -24.86
CA PRO A 37 28.87 -6.97 -25.57
C PRO A 37 28.29 -5.99 -24.54
N SER A 38 28.66 -4.72 -24.66
CA SER A 38 28.11 -3.65 -23.85
C SER A 38 26.59 -3.71 -23.91
N ALA A 39 25.94 -3.72 -22.75
CA ALA A 39 24.48 -3.67 -22.65
C ALA A 39 23.95 -2.51 -23.52
N PRO A 40 22.85 -2.72 -24.27
CA PRO A 40 22.25 -1.65 -25.05
C PRO A 40 21.94 -0.48 -24.11
N ARG A 41 22.18 0.75 -24.56
CA ARG A 41 21.76 1.96 -23.87
C ARG A 41 20.27 1.80 -23.56
N ARG A 42 19.92 1.62 -22.27
CA ARG A 42 18.53 1.56 -21.82
C ARG A 42 17.84 2.81 -22.38
N SER A 43 16.78 2.61 -23.15
CA SER A 43 15.84 3.68 -23.46
C SER A 43 15.42 4.36 -22.16
N ALA A 44 15.05 5.65 -22.23
CA ALA A 44 14.43 6.33 -21.10
C ALA A 44 13.41 5.39 -20.45
N ARG A 45 13.54 5.15 -19.13
CA ARG A 45 12.66 4.22 -18.41
C ARG A 45 11.23 4.71 -18.61
N SER A 46 10.45 3.97 -19.41
CA SER A 46 9.09 4.36 -19.79
C SER A 46 8.06 4.08 -18.69
N ASP A 47 8.49 3.42 -17.61
CA ASP A 47 7.62 2.85 -16.60
C ASP A 47 8.15 3.28 -15.23
N LEU A 48 7.70 4.43 -14.72
CA LEU A 48 7.72 4.76 -13.29
C LEU A 48 6.34 4.40 -12.72
N MET A 49 6.27 4.06 -11.44
CA MET A 49 5.02 3.57 -10.88
C MET A 49 4.83 3.90 -9.41
N ILE A 50 3.93 4.85 -9.18
CA ILE A 50 3.27 5.06 -7.88
C ILE A 50 1.88 4.43 -7.95
N ILE A 51 1.53 3.60 -6.96
CA ILE A 51 0.22 2.96 -6.82
C ILE A 51 -0.42 3.40 -5.51
N ASP A 52 -1.51 4.15 -5.61
CA ASP A 52 -2.34 4.50 -4.46
C ASP A 52 -3.37 3.41 -4.20
N ILE A 53 -3.37 2.79 -3.03
CA ILE A 53 -4.30 1.69 -2.73
C ILE A 53 -5.65 2.13 -2.14
N SER A 54 -5.91 3.44 -2.04
CA SER A 54 -7.07 3.95 -1.32
C SER A 54 -7.67 5.22 -1.95
N CYS A 55 -8.38 5.06 -3.07
CA CYS A 55 -9.14 6.15 -3.70
C CYS A 55 -10.64 5.85 -3.81
N TYR A 56 -11.47 6.89 -3.68
CA TYR A 56 -12.94 6.77 -3.61
C TYR A 56 -13.66 7.69 -4.61
N PRO A 57 -13.52 7.47 -5.93
CA PRO A 57 -14.27 8.24 -6.91
C PRO A 57 -15.77 7.88 -6.89
N THR A 58 -16.62 8.86 -7.18
CA THR A 58 -18.08 8.72 -7.19
C THR A 58 -18.72 9.64 -8.22
N ASN A 59 -19.81 9.17 -8.86
CA ASN A 59 -20.71 9.97 -9.68
C ASN A 59 -21.92 10.52 -8.89
N LEU A 60 -21.99 10.21 -7.60
CA LEU A 60 -22.97 10.74 -6.65
C LEU A 60 -22.32 11.79 -5.76
N VAL A 61 -23.13 12.72 -5.26
CA VAL A 61 -22.71 13.64 -4.19
C VAL A 61 -22.46 12.82 -2.93
N ASP A 62 -21.23 12.87 -2.42
CA ASP A 62 -20.83 12.09 -1.26
C ASP A 62 -21.25 12.79 0.04
N LEU A 63 -22.31 12.26 0.65
CA LEU A 63 -22.87 12.79 1.89
C LEU A 63 -22.01 12.46 3.12
N ALA A 64 -21.16 11.43 3.08
CA ALA A 64 -20.37 11.02 4.25
C ALA A 64 -19.33 12.09 4.64
N TRP A 65 -18.77 12.77 3.64
CA TRP A 65 -17.79 13.84 3.84
C TRP A 65 -18.38 15.24 3.86
N ARG A 66 -19.72 15.36 3.85
CA ARG A 66 -20.46 16.63 3.80
C ARG A 66 -19.98 17.57 2.70
N HIS A 67 -19.57 17.01 1.56
CA HIS A 67 -19.32 17.80 0.37
C HIS A 67 -20.68 18.06 -0.30
N ASP A 68 -21.18 19.29 -0.19
CA ASP A 68 -22.36 19.79 -0.90
C ASP A 68 -22.04 20.24 -2.35
N GLY A 69 -20.84 19.91 -2.84
CA GLY A 69 -20.35 20.24 -4.17
C GLY A 69 -20.49 19.10 -5.19
N GLU A 70 -19.87 19.31 -6.35
CA GLU A 70 -19.88 18.36 -7.46
C GLU A 70 -19.26 17.00 -7.08
N PRO A 71 -19.79 15.87 -7.61
CA PRO A 71 -19.24 14.54 -7.41
C PRO A 71 -17.73 14.48 -7.73
N PHE A 72 -16.97 13.76 -6.90
CA PHE A 72 -15.55 13.50 -7.16
C PHE A 72 -15.41 12.33 -8.15
N THR A 73 -15.63 12.60 -9.43
CA THR A 73 -15.65 11.58 -10.48
C THR A 73 -14.29 10.92 -10.70
N GLY A 74 -14.27 9.78 -11.40
CA GLY A 74 -13.04 9.13 -11.85
C GLY A 74 -12.15 10.07 -12.68
N GLU A 75 -12.73 10.92 -13.53
CA GLU A 75 -11.98 11.92 -14.30
C GLU A 75 -11.34 12.99 -13.40
N ARG A 76 -12.02 13.41 -12.33
CA ARG A 76 -11.43 14.32 -11.33
C ARG A 76 -10.31 13.66 -10.55
N LEU A 77 -10.45 12.37 -10.23
CA LEU A 77 -9.38 11.58 -9.64
C LEU A 77 -8.19 11.47 -10.59
N LEU A 78 -8.39 11.18 -11.88
CA LEU A 78 -7.31 11.16 -12.88
C LEU A 78 -6.57 12.49 -12.95
N ALA A 79 -7.31 13.59 -13.05
CA ALA A 79 -6.73 14.93 -13.09
C ALA A 79 -5.90 15.25 -11.83
N MET A 80 -6.33 14.77 -10.66
CA MET A 80 -5.56 14.89 -9.41
C MET A 80 -4.30 14.01 -9.46
N MET A 81 -4.44 12.73 -9.81
CA MET A 81 -3.34 11.78 -9.93
C MET A 81 -2.21 12.25 -10.86
N ASP A 82 -2.54 12.99 -11.92
CA ASP A 82 -1.59 13.42 -12.95
C ASP A 82 -0.54 14.44 -12.45
N GLY A 83 -0.76 15.04 -11.27
CA GLY A 83 0.20 15.92 -10.61
C GLY A 83 0.52 17.20 -11.41
N PRO A 84 1.77 17.72 -11.37
CA PRO A 84 2.96 17.10 -10.81
C PRO A 84 3.06 17.22 -9.28
N TYR A 85 3.56 16.17 -8.66
CA TYR A 85 3.95 16.13 -7.24
C TYR A 85 5.46 16.12 -7.08
N TRP A 86 6.00 16.86 -6.13
CA TRP A 86 7.45 16.97 -5.95
C TRP A 86 7.94 15.99 -4.89
N VAL A 87 8.80 15.04 -5.28
CA VAL A 87 9.46 14.09 -4.40
C VAL A 87 10.98 14.16 -4.63
N ASN A 88 11.75 14.48 -3.59
CA ASN A 88 13.20 14.66 -3.62
C ASN A 88 13.64 15.56 -4.79
N GLY A 89 12.90 16.65 -5.03
CA GLY A 89 13.16 17.60 -6.12
C GLY A 89 12.85 17.10 -7.53
N LYS A 90 12.19 15.93 -7.67
CA LYS A 90 11.81 15.34 -8.97
C LYS A 90 10.28 15.32 -9.11
N PRO A 91 9.71 15.80 -10.23
CA PRO A 91 8.27 15.80 -10.42
C PRO A 91 7.75 14.38 -10.71
N ARG A 92 6.67 13.99 -10.05
CA ARG A 92 6.03 12.67 -10.09
C ARG A 92 4.53 12.81 -10.35
N ARG A 93 3.88 11.68 -10.61
CA ARG A 93 2.41 11.53 -10.67
C ARG A 93 2.04 10.20 -10.00
N VAL A 94 0.76 10.03 -9.66
CA VAL A 94 0.20 8.73 -9.30
C VAL A 94 -0.18 8.00 -10.60
N ASP A 95 0.45 6.86 -10.85
CA ASP A 95 0.33 6.16 -12.12
C ASP A 95 -0.90 5.25 -12.14
N LYS A 96 -1.15 4.56 -11.03
CA LYS A 96 -2.32 3.69 -10.84
C LYS A 96 -2.99 3.93 -9.50
N ALA A 97 -4.30 3.73 -9.44
CA ALA A 97 -5.05 3.78 -8.19
C ALA A 97 -5.96 2.56 -8.06
N PHE A 98 -6.00 1.98 -6.87
CA PHE A 98 -7.13 1.15 -6.47
C PHE A 98 -8.32 2.04 -6.20
N ILE A 99 -9.42 1.76 -6.88
CA ILE A 99 -10.68 2.49 -6.70
C ILE A 99 -11.74 1.60 -6.09
N GLN A 100 -12.50 2.19 -5.18
CA GLN A 100 -13.69 1.60 -4.57
C GLN A 100 -14.76 2.69 -4.39
N PRO A 101 -16.04 2.32 -4.16
CA PRO A 101 -17.06 3.30 -3.82
C PRO A 101 -16.74 3.98 -2.48
N PRO A 102 -17.07 5.28 -2.30
CA PRO A 102 -17.03 5.90 -0.99
C PRO A 102 -17.81 5.10 0.04
N GLN A 103 -17.32 5.07 1.28
CA GLN A 103 -17.84 4.15 2.28
C GLN A 103 -19.32 4.42 2.59
N GLY A 104 -19.74 5.69 2.58
CA GLY A 104 -21.14 6.11 2.71
C GLY A 104 -22.07 5.55 1.64
N ASN A 105 -21.59 5.37 0.40
CA ASN A 105 -22.38 4.82 -0.70
C ASN A 105 -22.62 3.31 -0.56
N THR A 106 -21.88 2.65 0.34
CA THR A 106 -21.99 1.21 0.59
C THR A 106 -22.83 0.88 1.81
N LEU A 107 -23.44 1.89 2.45
CA LEU A 107 -24.33 1.69 3.59
C LEU A 107 -25.51 0.79 3.21
N TYR A 108 -25.92 -0.04 4.16
CA TYR A 108 -27.12 -0.84 4.01
C TYR A 108 -28.32 -0.02 4.46
N THR A 109 -29.27 0.20 3.56
CA THR A 109 -30.40 1.11 3.75
C THR A 109 -31.73 0.36 3.65
N ASP A 110 -31.82 -0.83 4.23
CA ASP A 110 -33.05 -1.64 4.21
C ASP A 110 -34.27 -0.84 4.68
N GLY A 111 -35.30 -0.84 3.85
CA GLY A 111 -36.50 -0.02 4.04
C GLY A 111 -36.38 1.46 3.66
N VAL A 112 -35.23 1.92 3.14
CA VAL A 112 -34.97 3.32 2.73
C VAL A 112 -34.52 3.44 1.26
N LEU A 113 -33.79 2.45 0.71
CA LEU A 113 -33.52 2.34 -0.74
C LEU A 113 -34.12 1.04 -1.31
N GLU A 114 -34.48 1.06 -2.59
CA GLU A 114 -35.34 0.04 -3.23
C GLU A 114 -34.70 -1.35 -3.41
N LYS A 115 -33.36 -1.47 -3.32
CA LYS A 115 -32.62 -2.68 -3.72
C LYS A 115 -31.88 -3.35 -2.56
N ALA A 116 -31.98 -4.68 -2.50
CA ALA A 116 -31.29 -5.54 -1.54
C ALA A 116 -30.51 -6.66 -2.23
N GLY A 117 -29.78 -7.46 -1.45
CA GLY A 117 -29.06 -8.62 -1.96
C GLY A 117 -28.03 -8.25 -3.04
N ARG A 118 -27.92 -9.11 -4.05
CA ARG A 118 -27.06 -8.88 -5.22
C ARG A 118 -27.35 -7.55 -5.93
N ALA A 119 -28.60 -7.15 -6.08
CA ALA A 119 -28.96 -5.94 -6.83
C ALA A 119 -28.42 -4.67 -6.15
N GLY A 120 -28.45 -4.62 -4.82
CA GLY A 120 -27.83 -3.52 -4.06
C GLY A 120 -26.31 -3.52 -4.14
N ILE A 121 -25.68 -4.70 -4.14
CA ILE A 121 -24.23 -4.83 -4.35
C ILE A 121 -23.83 -4.30 -5.74
N ASP A 122 -24.53 -4.73 -6.78
CA ASP A 122 -24.26 -4.31 -8.15
C ASP A 122 -24.47 -2.80 -8.32
N GLU A 123 -25.41 -2.20 -7.59
CA GLU A 123 -25.66 -0.76 -7.60
C GLU A 123 -24.52 0.05 -7.00
N TYR A 124 -24.10 -0.20 -5.75
CA TYR A 124 -23.05 0.61 -5.14
C TYR A 124 -21.68 0.39 -5.81
N MET A 125 -21.45 -0.77 -6.43
CA MET A 125 -20.21 -1.06 -7.16
C MET A 125 -20.22 -0.59 -8.63
N ALA A 126 -21.38 -0.21 -9.19
CA ALA A 126 -21.54 0.03 -10.62
C ALA A 126 -20.54 1.04 -11.18
N TYR A 127 -20.39 2.19 -10.51
CA TYR A 127 -19.51 3.25 -10.96
C TYR A 127 -18.03 2.87 -10.88
N THR A 128 -17.62 2.16 -9.82
CA THR A 128 -16.25 1.62 -9.72
C THR A 128 -15.96 0.68 -10.89
N LEU A 129 -16.89 -0.24 -11.20
CA LEU A 129 -16.73 -1.15 -12.33
C LEU A 129 -16.63 -0.40 -13.67
N GLU A 130 -17.49 0.61 -13.89
CA GLU A 130 -17.44 1.46 -15.08
C GLU A 130 -16.06 2.11 -15.24
N MET A 131 -15.53 2.73 -14.19
CA MET A 131 -14.24 3.42 -14.23
C MET A 131 -13.08 2.45 -14.46
N THR A 132 -13.07 1.27 -13.84
CA THR A 132 -12.03 0.25 -14.13
C THR A 132 -12.06 -0.23 -15.58
N ARG A 133 -13.22 -0.24 -16.24
CA ARG A 133 -13.35 -0.61 -17.66
C ARG A 133 -12.97 0.52 -18.59
N LYS A 134 -13.29 1.76 -18.21
CA LYS A 134 -13.00 2.95 -19.01
C LYS A 134 -11.52 3.33 -18.98
N TYR A 135 -10.86 3.13 -17.84
CA TYR A 135 -9.45 3.47 -17.63
C TYR A 135 -8.65 2.30 -17.03
N PRO A 136 -8.59 1.13 -17.70
CA PRO A 136 -7.98 -0.09 -17.15
C PRO A 136 -6.48 0.05 -16.88
N ASP A 137 -5.81 0.97 -17.58
CA ASP A 137 -4.39 1.25 -17.37
C ASP A 137 -4.12 2.17 -16.17
N ARG A 138 -5.15 2.83 -15.63
CA ARG A 138 -5.05 3.79 -14.52
C ARG A 138 -5.74 3.30 -13.25
N PHE A 139 -6.80 2.49 -13.39
CA PHE A 139 -7.64 2.07 -12.28
C PHE A 139 -7.65 0.55 -12.09
N ILE A 140 -7.45 0.13 -10.84
CA ILE A 140 -7.52 -1.25 -10.38
C ILE A 140 -8.74 -1.37 -9.45
N GLY A 141 -9.56 -2.39 -9.65
CA GLY A 141 -10.77 -2.56 -8.85
C GLY A 141 -10.50 -3.09 -7.44
N CYS A 142 -11.13 -2.46 -6.46
CA CYS A 142 -11.27 -2.95 -5.08
C CYS A 142 -12.75 -3.16 -4.77
N PHE A 143 -13.13 -4.39 -4.43
CA PHE A 143 -14.53 -4.75 -4.14
C PHE A 143 -14.83 -4.46 -2.67
N VAL A 144 -15.89 -3.72 -2.37
CA VAL A 144 -16.29 -3.48 -0.98
C VAL A 144 -17.27 -4.56 -0.54
N TYR A 145 -16.87 -5.36 0.44
CA TYR A 145 -17.72 -6.39 1.02
C TYR A 145 -18.60 -5.79 2.13
N ASN A 146 -19.92 -5.83 1.94
CA ASN A 146 -20.90 -5.52 2.98
C ASN A 146 -21.76 -6.76 3.30
N PRO A 147 -21.60 -7.39 4.48
CA PRO A 147 -22.33 -8.60 4.84
C PRO A 147 -23.85 -8.40 5.00
N ARG A 148 -24.31 -7.15 5.14
CA ARG A 148 -25.74 -6.83 5.32
C ARG A 148 -26.56 -7.03 4.04
N TYR A 149 -25.91 -7.03 2.88
CA TYR A 149 -26.53 -7.45 1.63
C TYR A 149 -26.60 -8.99 1.48
N GLY A 150 -26.32 -9.74 2.56
CA GLY A 150 -26.33 -11.20 2.61
C GLY A 150 -24.94 -11.76 2.35
N VAL A 151 -24.45 -12.56 3.32
CA VAL A 151 -23.09 -13.14 3.29
C VAL A 151 -22.83 -13.90 1.99
N GLN A 152 -23.77 -14.74 1.57
CA GLN A 152 -23.63 -15.54 0.35
C GLN A 152 -23.59 -14.67 -0.92
N ASN A 153 -24.43 -13.63 -1.00
CA ASN A 153 -24.39 -12.68 -2.12
C ASN A 153 -23.04 -11.97 -2.21
N GLY A 154 -22.46 -11.60 -1.06
CA GLY A 154 -21.14 -10.99 -1.01
C GLY A 154 -20.01 -11.95 -1.41
N VAL A 155 -20.08 -13.23 -1.02
CA VAL A 155 -19.11 -14.26 -1.44
C VAL A 155 -19.15 -14.46 -2.96
N GLU A 156 -20.34 -14.58 -3.54
CA GLU A 156 -20.52 -14.70 -4.99
C GLU A 156 -20.06 -13.45 -5.74
N ALA A 157 -20.30 -12.26 -5.16
CA ALA A 157 -19.81 -11.01 -5.71
C ALA A 157 -18.28 -10.93 -5.68
N ILE A 158 -17.62 -11.30 -4.58
CA ILE A 158 -16.15 -11.36 -4.50
C ILE A 158 -15.61 -12.21 -5.66
N GLU A 159 -16.16 -13.41 -5.86
CA GLU A 159 -15.74 -14.30 -6.95
C GLU A 159 -15.96 -13.67 -8.33
N ARG A 160 -17.13 -13.09 -8.59
CA ARG A 160 -17.45 -12.41 -9.86
C ARG A 160 -16.50 -11.25 -10.13
N TYR A 161 -16.35 -10.31 -9.20
CA TYR A 161 -15.51 -9.12 -9.40
C TYR A 161 -14.04 -9.49 -9.61
N VAL A 162 -13.53 -10.50 -8.91
CA VAL A 162 -12.14 -10.96 -9.09
C VAL A 162 -11.97 -11.71 -10.41
N LYS A 163 -12.81 -12.71 -10.70
CA LYS A 163 -12.62 -13.58 -11.88
C LYS A 163 -13.05 -12.93 -13.19
N GLU A 164 -14.16 -12.20 -13.21
CA GLU A 164 -14.75 -11.65 -14.43
C GLU A 164 -14.34 -10.20 -14.68
N HIS A 165 -13.95 -9.45 -13.65
CA HIS A 165 -13.60 -8.03 -13.77
C HIS A 165 -12.15 -7.72 -13.37
N GLY A 166 -11.39 -8.73 -12.93
CA GLY A 166 -9.96 -8.58 -12.65
C GLY A 166 -9.64 -7.77 -11.40
N PHE A 167 -10.61 -7.58 -10.49
CA PHE A 167 -10.39 -6.87 -9.23
C PHE A 167 -9.30 -7.58 -8.41
N LYS A 168 -8.45 -6.80 -7.74
CA LYS A 168 -7.24 -7.29 -7.05
C LYS A 168 -7.28 -7.11 -5.54
N MET A 169 -8.33 -6.50 -5.01
CA MET A 169 -8.49 -6.24 -3.58
C MET A 169 -9.95 -6.36 -3.16
N VAL A 170 -10.18 -6.78 -1.91
CA VAL A 170 -11.47 -6.73 -1.23
C VAL A 170 -11.34 -5.87 0.02
N GLN A 171 -12.21 -4.87 0.18
CA GLN A 171 -12.25 -4.01 1.36
C GLN A 171 -13.37 -4.41 2.32
N PHE A 172 -13.04 -4.46 3.61
CA PHE A 172 -13.97 -4.66 4.71
C PHE A 172 -14.06 -3.36 5.52
N GLN A 173 -15.28 -2.84 5.68
CA GLN A 173 -15.54 -1.58 6.40
C GLN A 173 -16.51 -1.84 7.56
N ALA A 174 -15.95 -2.23 8.71
CA ALA A 174 -16.73 -2.63 9.88
C ALA A 174 -17.58 -1.51 10.49
N ASN A 175 -17.08 -0.27 10.51
CA ASN A 175 -17.77 0.88 11.08
C ASN A 175 -19.03 1.28 10.30
N MET A 176 -18.91 1.47 8.99
CA MET A 176 -20.02 1.83 8.11
C MET A 176 -21.00 0.66 7.94
N HIS A 177 -20.52 -0.58 8.00
CA HIS A 177 -21.39 -1.75 7.91
C HIS A 177 -21.85 -2.26 9.28
N CYS A 178 -21.58 -1.51 10.35
CA CYS A 178 -22.07 -1.72 11.71
C CYS A 178 -21.90 -3.18 12.21
N TYR A 179 -20.68 -3.69 12.22
CA TYR A 179 -20.37 -4.98 12.83
C TYR A 179 -19.03 -4.94 13.57
N ARG A 180 -18.90 -5.75 14.62
CA ARG A 180 -17.63 -5.97 15.32
C ARG A 180 -16.88 -7.15 14.71
N PRO A 181 -15.66 -6.98 14.16
CA PRO A 181 -14.93 -8.07 13.51
C PRO A 181 -14.66 -9.29 14.41
N ASP A 182 -14.38 -9.05 15.69
CA ASP A 182 -14.11 -10.11 16.67
C ASP A 182 -15.35 -10.93 17.05
N ARG A 183 -16.55 -10.42 16.76
CA ARG A 183 -17.85 -11.05 17.10
C ARG A 183 -18.62 -11.54 15.89
N ALA A 184 -18.56 -10.84 14.77
CA ALA A 184 -19.30 -11.15 13.55
C ALA A 184 -18.57 -12.19 12.66
N LYS A 185 -17.91 -13.18 13.27
CA LYS A 185 -17.05 -14.13 12.53
C LYS A 185 -17.81 -14.93 11.48
N ASP A 186 -19.08 -15.24 11.71
CA ASP A 186 -19.91 -15.99 10.75
C ASP A 186 -20.26 -15.16 9.51
N TRP A 187 -20.14 -13.84 9.58
CA TRP A 187 -20.24 -12.96 8.41
C TRP A 187 -18.91 -12.89 7.67
N LEU A 188 -17.78 -12.89 8.38
CA LEU A 188 -16.47 -12.69 7.81
C LEU A 188 -15.86 -13.96 7.20
N ARG A 189 -15.98 -15.10 7.89
CA ARG A 189 -15.33 -16.37 7.50
C ARG A 189 -15.61 -16.79 6.06
N PRO A 190 -16.88 -16.82 5.58
CA PRO A 190 -17.13 -17.24 4.21
C PRO A 190 -16.49 -16.33 3.17
N ALA A 191 -16.51 -15.01 3.40
CA ALA A 191 -15.90 -14.03 2.52
C ALA A 191 -14.37 -14.16 2.52
N LEU A 192 -13.74 -14.32 3.69
CA LEU A 192 -12.29 -14.48 3.81
C LEU A 192 -11.79 -15.81 3.27
N GLN A 193 -12.57 -16.88 3.41
CA GLN A 193 -12.30 -18.17 2.77
C GLN A 193 -12.26 -18.00 1.24
N LYS A 194 -13.22 -17.27 0.67
CA LYS A 194 -13.21 -16.95 -0.76
C LYS A 194 -12.01 -16.08 -1.15
N CYS A 195 -11.65 -15.08 -0.34
CA CYS A 195 -10.46 -14.28 -0.59
C CYS A 195 -9.17 -15.13 -0.60
N ALA A 196 -9.06 -16.06 0.35
CA ALA A 196 -7.94 -17.00 0.43
C ALA A 196 -7.85 -17.90 -0.81
N GLU A 197 -8.98 -18.46 -1.25
CA GLU A 197 -9.07 -19.28 -2.48
C GLU A 197 -8.62 -18.52 -3.73
N LEU A 198 -8.95 -17.22 -3.81
CA LEU A 198 -8.64 -16.38 -4.97
C LEU A 198 -7.26 -15.73 -4.90
N GLY A 199 -6.58 -15.77 -3.74
CA GLY A 199 -5.32 -15.07 -3.52
C GLY A 199 -5.43 -13.54 -3.64
N VAL A 200 -6.62 -13.00 -3.37
CA VAL A 200 -6.88 -11.55 -3.47
C VAL A 200 -6.48 -10.83 -2.18
N LEU A 201 -6.00 -9.60 -2.29
CA LEU A 201 -5.64 -8.79 -1.13
C LEU A 201 -6.87 -8.40 -0.32
N VAL A 202 -6.75 -8.31 1.00
CA VAL A 202 -7.83 -7.86 1.88
C VAL A 202 -7.43 -6.59 2.60
N LYS A 203 -8.13 -5.49 2.34
CA LYS A 203 -7.96 -4.22 3.07
C LYS A 203 -9.03 -4.11 4.15
N VAL A 204 -8.63 -3.87 5.40
CA VAL A 204 -9.55 -3.66 6.51
C VAL A 204 -9.49 -2.20 6.94
N HIS A 205 -10.64 -1.55 7.00
CA HIS A 205 -10.74 -0.17 7.49
C HIS A 205 -10.41 -0.14 8.98
N THR A 206 -9.49 0.74 9.40
CA THR A 206 -9.13 0.93 10.81
C THR A 206 -8.98 2.40 11.17
N GLY A 207 -9.18 2.76 12.44
CA GLY A 207 -9.02 4.14 12.93
C GLY A 207 -10.29 4.80 13.48
N ASP A 208 -11.45 4.16 13.34
CA ASP A 208 -12.72 4.65 13.90
C ASP A 208 -13.34 3.65 14.89
N GLY A 209 -13.33 3.97 16.18
CA GLY A 209 -14.14 3.25 17.17
C GLY A 209 -15.64 3.48 16.94
N PRO A 210 -16.53 2.53 17.31
CA PRO A 210 -16.25 1.34 18.13
C PRO A 210 -16.06 0.04 17.34
N TYR A 211 -16.02 0.08 16.00
CA TYR A 211 -16.04 -1.13 15.14
C TYR A 211 -14.80 -1.31 14.26
N SER A 212 -13.95 -0.29 14.15
CA SER A 212 -12.73 -0.31 13.34
C SER A 212 -11.48 -0.12 14.20
N ILE A 213 -11.47 -0.67 15.41
CA ILE A 213 -10.27 -0.76 16.25
C ILE A 213 -9.41 -1.92 15.69
N PRO A 214 -8.13 -1.70 15.34
CA PRO A 214 -7.28 -2.70 14.68
C PRO A 214 -7.30 -4.08 15.33
N ASN A 215 -7.17 -4.16 16.66
CA ASN A 215 -7.13 -5.41 17.41
C ASN A 215 -8.40 -6.27 17.33
N GLU A 216 -9.53 -5.72 16.87
CA GLU A 216 -10.75 -6.51 16.66
C GLU A 216 -10.61 -7.49 15.49
N TRP A 217 -9.70 -7.22 14.56
CA TRP A 217 -9.38 -8.11 13.44
C TRP A 217 -8.42 -9.24 13.82
N THR A 218 -7.72 -9.13 14.95
CA THR A 218 -6.69 -10.10 15.36
C THR A 218 -7.18 -11.56 15.30
N PRO A 219 -8.35 -11.95 15.86
CA PRO A 219 -8.77 -13.34 15.81
C PRO A 219 -8.92 -13.90 14.39
N ILE A 220 -9.38 -13.08 13.44
CA ILE A 220 -9.60 -13.54 12.05
C ILE A 220 -8.30 -13.57 11.25
N MET A 221 -7.36 -12.66 11.52
CA MET A 221 -6.04 -12.65 10.89
C MET A 221 -5.19 -13.86 11.29
N TYR A 222 -5.37 -14.36 12.52
CA TYR A 222 -4.75 -15.61 12.98
C TYR A 222 -5.38 -16.85 12.36
N GLU A 223 -6.68 -16.80 12.06
CA GLU A 223 -7.40 -17.89 11.39
C GLU A 223 -7.05 -17.98 9.89
N PHE A 224 -6.93 -16.84 9.20
CA PHE A 224 -6.70 -16.76 7.75
C PHE A 224 -5.26 -16.32 7.40
N ARG A 225 -4.27 -17.10 7.83
CA ARG A 225 -2.83 -16.80 7.60
C ARG A 225 -2.40 -16.68 6.14
N THR A 226 -3.17 -17.27 5.21
CA THR A 226 -2.89 -17.22 3.77
C THR A 226 -3.41 -15.96 3.09
N VAL A 227 -4.24 -15.17 3.78
CA VAL A 227 -4.75 -13.89 3.26
C VAL A 227 -3.79 -12.78 3.65
N ASN A 228 -3.39 -11.97 2.66
CA ASN A 228 -2.63 -10.75 2.91
C ASN A 228 -3.58 -9.64 3.36
N PHE A 229 -3.53 -9.30 4.64
CA PHE A 229 -4.33 -8.24 5.25
C PHE A 229 -3.59 -6.91 5.24
N ILE A 230 -4.27 -5.85 4.82
CA ILE A 230 -3.76 -4.48 4.80
C ILE A 230 -4.57 -3.68 5.81
N MET A 231 -3.90 -3.18 6.84
CA MET A 231 -4.45 -2.28 7.85
C MET A 231 -4.53 -0.89 7.25
N ALA A 232 -5.73 -0.49 6.80
CA ALA A 232 -5.93 0.84 6.24
C ALA A 232 -5.65 1.91 7.29
N HIS A 233 -5.13 3.04 6.84
CA HIS A 233 -4.92 4.25 7.63
C HIS A 233 -3.93 4.12 8.79
N PHE A 234 -3.16 3.03 8.83
CA PHE A 234 -2.30 2.67 9.95
C PHE A 234 -3.03 2.77 11.30
N GLY A 235 -4.32 2.46 11.36
CA GLY A 235 -5.11 2.54 12.60
C GLY A 235 -5.44 3.95 13.07
N VAL A 236 -5.35 4.95 12.20
CA VAL A 236 -5.65 6.36 12.53
C VAL A 236 -6.70 6.89 11.57
N GLN A 237 -7.80 7.44 12.06
CA GLN A 237 -8.68 8.26 11.23
C GLN A 237 -9.44 9.26 12.12
N THR A 238 -10.76 9.28 12.11
CA THR A 238 -11.56 10.28 12.84
C THR A 238 -11.89 9.87 14.28
N GLY A 239 -11.87 8.57 14.59
CA GLY A 239 -12.30 8.04 15.89
C GLY A 239 -11.19 7.71 16.90
N GLY A 240 -9.92 7.67 16.51
CA GLY A 240 -8.81 7.40 17.42
C GLY A 240 -7.43 7.30 16.77
N VAL A 241 -6.38 7.20 17.61
CA VAL A 241 -4.98 7.05 17.19
C VAL A 241 -4.47 5.69 17.70
N TYR A 242 -4.72 4.62 16.94
CA TYR A 242 -4.39 3.25 17.32
C TYR A 242 -3.12 2.71 16.66
N CYS A 243 -2.27 3.58 16.11
CA CYS A 243 -1.16 3.21 15.24
C CYS A 243 -0.14 2.19 15.77
N PHE A 244 -0.04 1.98 17.08
CA PHE A 244 0.77 0.90 17.67
C PHE A 244 0.18 -0.50 17.43
N GLU A 245 -1.15 -0.62 17.31
CA GLU A 245 -1.79 -1.93 17.09
C GLU A 245 -1.48 -2.48 15.68
N PRO A 246 -1.67 -1.73 14.56
CA PRO A 246 -1.25 -2.20 13.25
C PRO A 246 0.26 -2.44 13.16
N PHE A 247 1.08 -1.59 13.80
CA PHE A 247 2.52 -1.80 13.89
C PHE A 247 2.85 -3.16 14.50
N GLN A 248 2.35 -3.44 15.70
CA GLN A 248 2.62 -4.70 16.39
C GLN A 248 2.06 -5.90 15.61
N LEU A 249 0.85 -5.78 15.06
CA LEU A 249 0.27 -6.83 14.23
C LEU A 249 1.10 -7.12 12.97
N ALA A 250 1.66 -6.10 12.31
CA ALA A 250 2.51 -6.28 11.15
C ALA A 250 3.90 -6.87 11.51
N MET A 251 4.41 -6.58 12.71
CA MET A 251 5.63 -7.18 13.25
C MET A 251 5.44 -8.65 13.60
N ASP A 252 4.30 -9.00 14.20
CA ASP A 252 4.02 -10.36 14.68
C ASP A 252 3.56 -11.32 13.57
N ASN A 253 3.15 -10.81 12.41
CA ASN A 253 2.48 -11.60 11.38
C ASN A 253 2.98 -11.28 9.96
N ASP A 254 3.51 -12.29 9.28
CA ASP A 254 4.02 -12.17 7.90
C ASP A 254 2.96 -11.73 6.88
N ASN A 255 1.68 -12.02 7.14
CA ASN A 255 0.57 -11.71 6.24
C ASN A 255 -0.16 -10.39 6.56
N VAL A 256 0.32 -9.57 7.51
CA VAL A 256 -0.28 -8.28 7.86
C VAL A 256 0.62 -7.12 7.41
N PHE A 257 0.04 -6.15 6.70
CA PHE A 257 0.69 -4.99 6.09
C PHE A 257 0.00 -3.71 6.58
N CYS A 258 0.65 -2.57 6.46
CA CYS A 258 0.11 -1.28 6.88
C CYS A 258 0.07 -0.29 5.71
N GLU A 259 -1.09 0.31 5.50
CA GLU A 259 -1.25 1.43 4.58
C GLU A 259 -0.84 2.74 5.28
N SER A 260 -0.09 3.60 4.60
CA SER A 260 0.56 4.77 5.19
C SER A 260 -0.35 5.98 5.43
N GLY A 261 -1.50 6.07 4.75
CA GLY A 261 -2.41 7.21 4.87
C GLY A 261 -2.86 7.42 6.32
N TRP A 262 -3.20 8.65 6.66
CA TRP A 262 -3.59 9.11 8.02
C TRP A 262 -2.58 8.91 9.16
N CYS A 263 -1.57 8.06 9.00
CA CYS A 263 -0.57 7.84 10.02
C CYS A 263 0.12 9.16 10.37
N LEU A 264 0.51 9.33 11.64
CA LEU A 264 1.24 10.51 12.06
C LEU A 264 2.66 10.45 11.50
N GLN A 265 3.19 11.55 10.97
CA GLN A 265 4.51 11.53 10.32
C GLN A 265 5.61 11.11 11.30
N SER A 266 5.51 11.53 12.56
CA SER A 266 6.41 11.08 13.63
C SER A 266 6.37 9.56 13.83
N ARG A 267 5.20 8.94 13.69
CA ARG A 267 5.03 7.48 13.81
C ARG A 267 5.51 6.74 12.58
N ILE A 268 5.34 7.28 11.37
CA ILE A 268 5.98 6.71 10.18
C ILE A 268 7.51 6.70 10.32
N VAL A 269 8.12 7.80 10.78
CA VAL A 269 9.58 7.86 11.02
C VAL A 269 10.03 6.88 12.10
N GLU A 270 9.26 6.75 13.18
CA GLU A 270 9.57 5.79 14.25
C GLU A 270 9.43 4.35 13.78
N PHE A 271 8.28 3.98 13.24
CA PHE A 271 7.96 2.61 12.86
C PHE A 271 8.79 2.11 11.68
N SER A 272 9.17 2.99 10.74
CA SER A 272 10.03 2.62 9.60
C SER A 272 11.45 2.20 10.00
N LYS A 273 11.86 2.41 11.26
CA LYS A 273 13.14 1.91 11.80
C LYS A 273 13.12 0.41 12.00
N ASP A 274 11.97 -0.13 12.40
CA ASP A 274 11.82 -1.51 12.86
C ASP A 274 10.98 -2.36 11.90
N LEU A 275 9.95 -1.77 11.29
CA LEU A 275 9.02 -2.48 10.42
C LEU A 275 9.74 -2.90 9.12
N PRO A 276 9.59 -4.18 8.68
CA PRO A 276 10.19 -4.61 7.42
C PRO A 276 9.67 -3.76 6.25
N LYS A 277 10.59 -3.27 5.40
CA LYS A 277 10.29 -2.35 4.29
C LYS A 277 9.10 -2.79 3.42
N HIS A 278 8.96 -4.09 3.16
CA HIS A 278 7.88 -4.63 2.31
C HIS A 278 6.48 -4.53 2.94
N LYS A 279 6.36 -4.12 4.21
CA LYS A 279 5.10 -4.05 4.97
C LYS A 279 4.38 -2.71 4.86
N ILE A 280 5.05 -1.67 4.37
CA ILE A 280 4.46 -0.33 4.21
C ILE A 280 3.94 -0.19 2.78
N LEU A 281 2.66 0.14 2.64
CA LEU A 281 2.01 0.36 1.35
C LEU A 281 1.46 1.79 1.29
N PHE A 282 1.59 2.44 0.14
CA PHE A 282 1.09 3.80 -0.05
C PHE A 282 -0.42 3.83 -0.27
N GLY A 283 -1.11 4.71 0.46
CA GLY A 283 -2.51 5.03 0.28
C GLY A 283 -2.78 6.45 0.77
N THR A 284 -3.74 7.12 0.16
CA THR A 284 -4.07 8.52 0.46
C THR A 284 -5.40 8.69 1.16
N ASP A 285 -6.35 7.78 0.92
CA ASP A 285 -7.76 7.95 1.28
C ASP A 285 -8.39 9.16 0.57
N THR A 286 -7.98 9.49 -0.67
CA THR A 286 -8.55 10.57 -1.51
C THR A 286 -10.04 10.29 -1.84
N PRO A 287 -10.97 11.27 -1.73
CA PRO A 287 -10.77 12.72 -1.83
C PRO A 287 -10.58 13.60 -0.59
N PRO A 288 -10.85 13.21 0.68
CA PRO A 288 -10.57 14.12 1.81
C PRO A 288 -9.09 14.51 1.91
N ASN A 289 -8.23 13.76 1.21
CA ASN A 289 -6.80 13.85 1.23
C ASN A 289 -6.21 14.11 -0.15
N GLU A 290 -5.17 14.93 -0.20
CA GLU A 290 -4.44 15.28 -1.41
C GLU A 290 -3.18 14.37 -1.55
N PRO A 291 -2.98 13.69 -2.70
CA PRO A 291 -1.87 12.73 -2.86
C PRO A 291 -0.47 13.32 -2.65
N GLY A 292 -0.22 14.55 -3.08
CA GLY A 292 1.05 15.23 -2.90
C GLY A 292 1.46 15.29 -1.43
N MET A 293 0.56 15.68 -0.52
CA MET A 293 0.82 15.68 0.92
C MET A 293 1.26 14.31 1.44
N TRP A 294 0.59 13.23 1.03
CA TRP A 294 0.91 11.86 1.46
C TRP A 294 2.17 11.30 0.79
N LEU A 295 2.52 11.77 -0.40
CA LEU A 295 3.83 11.48 -1.00
C LEU A 295 4.96 12.14 -0.17
N ARG A 296 4.78 13.43 0.19
CA ARG A 296 5.71 14.15 1.09
C ARG A 296 5.81 13.48 2.46
N HIS A 297 4.72 12.86 2.91
CA HIS A 297 4.66 12.16 4.18
C HIS A 297 5.68 11.03 4.29
N LEU A 298 5.79 10.19 3.25
CA LEU A 298 6.81 9.14 3.18
C LEU A 298 8.18 9.67 2.77
N GLU A 299 8.24 10.71 1.92
CA GLU A 299 9.49 11.32 1.49
C GLU A 299 10.33 11.86 2.66
N VAL A 300 9.71 12.27 3.77
CA VAL A 300 10.44 12.72 4.96
C VAL A 300 11.48 11.70 5.42
N LEU A 301 11.27 10.41 5.17
CA LEU A 301 12.18 9.33 5.53
C LEU A 301 13.53 9.45 4.80
N CYS A 302 13.56 10.08 3.61
CA CYS A 302 14.78 10.35 2.86
C CYS A 302 15.62 11.50 3.43
N THR A 303 15.08 12.28 4.38
CA THR A 303 15.84 13.35 5.03
C THR A 303 16.73 12.82 6.15
N GLU A 304 17.70 13.62 6.57
CA GLU A 304 18.61 13.29 7.68
C GLU A 304 17.85 13.17 9.01
N PRO A 305 18.29 12.29 9.92
CA PRO A 305 17.83 12.30 11.31
C PRO A 305 18.05 13.68 11.98
N PRO A 306 17.19 14.09 12.92
CA PRO A 306 16.14 13.31 13.57
C PRO A 306 14.77 13.30 12.85
N GLN A 307 14.57 14.10 11.80
CA GLN A 307 13.29 14.18 11.10
C GLN A 307 13.06 13.02 10.13
N GLY A 308 14.12 12.51 9.49
CA GLY A 308 14.07 11.34 8.62
C GLY A 308 14.98 10.20 9.06
N LEU A 309 15.33 9.31 8.12
CA LEU A 309 16.11 8.09 8.34
C LEU A 309 17.27 7.91 7.34
N ASN A 310 17.54 8.89 6.47
CA ASN A 310 18.41 8.69 5.29
C ASN A 310 17.96 7.50 4.42
N LEU A 311 16.65 7.31 4.29
CA LEU A 311 16.08 6.26 3.45
C LEU A 311 16.50 6.46 2.00
N ASP A 312 16.99 5.40 1.36
CA ASP A 312 17.31 5.42 -0.06
C ASP A 312 16.04 5.51 -0.93
N GLU A 313 16.17 6.10 -2.11
CA GLU A 313 15.04 6.31 -3.01
C GLU A 313 14.47 5.03 -3.61
N ASP A 314 15.28 3.96 -3.71
CA ASP A 314 14.80 2.65 -4.16
C ASP A 314 13.78 2.09 -3.16
N THR A 315 14.06 2.23 -1.85
CA THR A 315 13.13 1.85 -0.78
C THR A 315 11.90 2.77 -0.72
N LEU A 316 12.07 4.08 -0.97
CA LEU A 316 10.91 4.97 -1.08
C LEU A 316 9.98 4.57 -2.24
N GLU A 317 10.55 4.15 -3.37
CA GLU A 317 9.79 3.62 -4.51
C GLU A 317 9.09 2.29 -4.16
N ASP A 318 9.69 1.47 -3.29
CA ASP A 318 9.02 0.29 -2.72
C ASP A 318 7.75 0.67 -1.96
N TYR A 319 7.79 1.72 -1.13
CA TYR A 319 6.62 2.19 -0.38
C TYR A 319 5.56 2.79 -1.31
N PHE A 320 5.96 3.59 -2.30
CA PHE A 320 5.03 4.26 -3.22
C PHE A 320 4.29 3.34 -4.16
N GLY A 321 4.82 2.15 -4.46
CA GLY A 321 4.14 1.28 -5.42
C GLY A 321 4.72 -0.11 -5.56
N ASN A 322 6.04 -0.31 -5.44
CA ASN A 322 6.59 -1.63 -5.79
C ASN A 322 6.15 -2.73 -4.82
N ASN A 323 5.92 -2.42 -3.54
CA ASN A 323 5.44 -3.41 -2.58
C ASN A 323 4.08 -3.98 -3.03
N VAL A 324 3.08 -3.12 -3.26
CA VAL A 324 1.77 -3.59 -3.74
C VAL A 324 1.85 -4.16 -5.16
N ALA A 325 2.69 -3.62 -6.03
CA ALA A 325 2.91 -4.15 -7.37
C ALA A 325 3.33 -5.62 -7.35
N ARG A 326 4.32 -5.99 -6.51
CA ARG A 326 4.75 -7.38 -6.33
C ARG A 326 3.59 -8.26 -5.86
N MET A 327 2.76 -7.76 -4.94
CA MET A 327 1.62 -8.49 -4.39
C MET A 327 0.54 -8.79 -5.45
N ILE A 328 0.41 -7.96 -6.49
CA ILE A 328 -0.58 -8.14 -7.56
C ILE A 328 0.01 -8.60 -8.90
N GLY A 329 1.30 -8.94 -8.93
CA GLY A 329 1.99 -9.47 -10.12
C GLY A 329 2.42 -8.43 -11.15
N LEU A 330 2.54 -7.16 -10.75
CA LEU A 330 3.12 -6.10 -11.59
C LEU A 330 4.64 -6.00 -11.38
N ALA A 331 5.35 -5.59 -12.43
CA ALA A 331 6.78 -5.37 -12.37
C ALA A 331 7.10 -4.10 -11.55
N PRO A 332 8.08 -4.15 -10.63
CA PRO A 332 8.54 -2.97 -9.91
C PRO A 332 9.25 -1.99 -10.84
N THR A 333 9.25 -0.72 -10.46
CA THR A 333 9.97 0.35 -11.14
C THR A 333 11.09 0.88 -10.24
N ALA A 334 12.13 1.45 -10.86
CA ALA A 334 13.18 2.13 -10.13
C ALA A 334 12.89 3.64 -10.13
N PRO A 335 13.28 4.38 -9.09
CA PRO A 335 13.06 5.82 -9.03
C PRO A 335 13.76 6.53 -10.20
N PRO A 336 13.24 7.70 -10.64
CA PRO A 336 13.93 8.53 -11.61
C PRO A 336 15.26 9.00 -11.03
N ARG A 337 16.34 8.91 -11.80
CA ARG A 337 17.71 9.22 -11.31
C ARG A 337 17.96 10.72 -11.26
N THR A 338 17.37 11.46 -12.20
CA THR A 338 17.52 12.90 -12.30
C THR A 338 16.17 13.56 -12.47
N ARG A 339 16.15 14.88 -12.31
CA ARG A 339 14.96 15.70 -12.56
C ARG A 339 14.54 15.65 -14.02
N GLU A 340 15.49 15.65 -14.95
CA GLU A 340 15.23 15.60 -16.39
C GLU A 340 14.60 14.27 -16.80
N GLU A 341 15.02 13.15 -16.20
CA GLU A 341 14.38 11.83 -16.42
C GLU A 341 12.92 11.85 -15.96
N ALA A 342 12.65 12.46 -14.80
CA ALA A 342 11.30 12.58 -14.27
C ALA A 342 10.40 13.51 -15.11
N GLU A 343 10.93 14.66 -15.57
CA GLU A 343 10.23 15.58 -16.47
C GLU A 343 9.93 14.93 -17.83
N ALA A 344 10.88 14.19 -18.39
CA ALA A 344 10.69 13.44 -19.64
C ALA A 344 9.61 12.35 -19.49
N TYR A 345 9.60 11.63 -18.36
CA TYR A 345 8.56 10.65 -18.05
C TYR A 345 7.16 11.28 -18.03
N LEU A 346 6.99 12.40 -17.31
CA LEU A 346 5.69 13.07 -17.22
C LEU A 346 5.23 13.61 -18.58
N ALA A 347 6.15 14.14 -19.40
CA ALA A 347 5.83 14.58 -20.75
C ALA A 347 5.36 13.41 -21.63
N ALA A 348 6.03 12.26 -21.56
CA ALA A 348 5.64 11.06 -22.29
C ALA A 348 4.26 10.55 -21.85
N CYS A 349 3.96 10.58 -20.54
CA CYS A 349 2.64 10.16 -20.06
C CYS A 349 1.52 11.10 -20.52
N LYS A 350 1.74 12.43 -20.52
CA LYS A 350 0.76 13.38 -21.07
C LYS A 350 0.47 13.15 -22.56
N GLN A 351 1.49 12.78 -23.33
CA GLN A 351 1.31 12.42 -24.75
C GLN A 351 0.50 11.13 -24.90
N ARG A 352 0.75 10.13 -24.05
CA ARG A 352 0.00 8.86 -24.05
C ARG A 352 -1.45 9.04 -23.63
N ASP A 353 -1.72 9.85 -22.61
CA ASP A 353 -3.08 10.05 -22.08
C ASP A 353 -3.96 10.92 -23.01
N ALA A 354 -3.35 11.66 -23.95
CA ALA A 354 -4.05 12.48 -24.94
C ALA A 354 -4.35 11.74 -26.26
N ALA A 355 -3.74 10.57 -26.47
CA ALA A 355 -3.93 9.71 -27.65
C ALA A 355 -5.03 8.68 -27.39
#